data_AF-A0AAE1ZE87-F1
#
_entry.id   AF-A0AAE1ZE87-F1
#
_cell.length_a   1.000
_cell.length_b   1.000
_cell.length_c   1.000
_cell.angle_alpha   90.00
_cell.angle_beta   90.00
_cell.angle_gamma   90.00
#
_symmetry.space_group_name_H-M   'P 1'
#
loop_
_entity.id
_entity.type
_entity.pdbx_description
1 polymer ?
#
loop_
_entity_poly.entity_id
_entity_poly.type
_entity_poly.pdbx_seq_one_letter_code
_entity_poly.pdbx_strand_id
1 'polypeptide(L)'
;HGYFEASLMQKYKYDVLKVLESQGIKPDSTSLIGEFQFTEVLQQAYNHRMALRCRRFVGSKPTHNYIKQGVKHVRQPLKEESNHEVQIQQLDAVIFCLTPQLQLRDCPYDYGEKNRCPSGFVFAQFNHSSDSNEIPNSGDC
;
A
#
# COMPACT_ATOMS: atom_id res chain seq x y z
N HIS A 1 -1.52 29.22 0.33
CA HIS A 1 -0.07 28.96 0.28
C HIS A 1 0.33 27.81 1.23
N GLY A 2 -0.01 27.85 2.52
CA GLY A 2 0.45 26.84 3.50
C GLY A 2 -0.05 25.38 3.36
N TYR A 3 -1.15 25.10 2.64
CA TYR A 3 -1.69 23.73 2.53
C TYR A 3 -0.71 22.75 1.84
N PHE A 4 -0.14 23.14 0.70
CA PHE A 4 0.77 22.30 -0.07
C PHE A 4 2.12 22.13 0.63
N GLU A 5 2.62 23.20 1.25
CA GLU A 5 3.84 23.18 2.05
C GLU A 5 3.69 22.24 3.25
N ALA A 6 2.62 22.38 4.03
CA ALA A 6 2.33 21.50 5.15
C ALA A 6 2.22 20.03 4.69
N SER A 7 1.54 19.77 3.58
CA SER A 7 1.40 18.41 3.01
C SER A 7 2.76 17.81 2.61
N LEU A 8 3.62 18.62 2.00
CA LEU A 8 4.98 18.22 1.62
C LEU A 8 5.84 17.93 2.86
N MET A 9 5.75 18.76 3.90
CA MET A 9 6.43 18.51 5.17
C MET A 9 5.97 17.21 5.83
N GLN A 10 4.66 16.91 5.83
CA GLN A 10 4.16 15.64 6.37
C GLN A 10 4.68 14.45 5.55
N LYS A 11 4.75 14.57 4.23
CA LYS A 11 5.31 13.52 3.35
C LYS A 11 6.77 13.21 3.67
N TYR A 12 7.60 14.24 3.90
CA TYR A 12 9.01 14.02 4.27
C TYR A 12 9.18 13.45 5.67
N LYS A 13 8.26 13.80 6.59
CA LYS A 13 8.29 13.30 7.96
C LYS A 13 7.88 11.83 8.05
N TYR A 14 6.90 11.40 7.26
CA TYR A 14 6.33 10.05 7.29
C TYR A 14 6.64 9.26 6.03
N ASP A 15 7.91 8.89 5.87
CA ASP A 15 8.37 8.07 4.74
C ASP A 15 7.98 6.59 4.95
N VAL A 16 6.81 6.24 4.43
CA VAL A 16 6.24 4.88 4.51
C VAL A 16 7.14 3.85 3.83
N LEU A 17 7.69 4.19 2.67
CA LEU A 17 8.49 3.24 1.89
C LEU A 17 9.75 2.88 2.66
N LYS A 18 10.47 3.88 3.19
CA LYS A 18 11.68 3.65 3.98
C LYS A 18 11.42 2.77 5.20
N VAL A 19 10.28 2.96 5.87
CA VAL A 19 9.89 2.12 7.02
C VAL A 19 9.67 0.68 6.58
N LEU A 20 8.87 0.44 5.53
CA LEU A 20 8.60 -0.90 5.02
C LEU A 20 9.88 -1.61 4.55
N GLU A 21 10.74 -0.90 3.81
CA GLU A 21 12.00 -1.44 3.31
C GLU A 21 12.96 -1.84 4.44
N SER A 22 12.99 -1.08 5.54
CA SER A 22 13.79 -1.43 6.72
C SER A 22 13.36 -2.78 7.33
N GLN A 23 12.08 -3.13 7.17
CA GLN A 23 11.47 -4.38 7.59
C GLN A 23 11.51 -5.47 6.50
N GLY A 24 12.17 -5.22 5.36
CA GLY A 24 12.27 -6.18 4.26
C GLY A 24 11.05 -6.25 3.35
N ILE A 25 10.04 -5.39 3.56
CA ILE A 25 8.86 -5.30 2.70
C ILE A 25 9.15 -4.30 1.59
N LYS A 26 9.07 -4.74 0.34
CA LYS A 26 9.33 -3.90 -0.83
C LYS A 26 8.17 -3.98 -1.82
N PRO A 27 7.99 -2.95 -2.67
CA PRO A 27 7.11 -3.06 -3.82
C PRO A 27 7.49 -4.29 -4.67
N ASP A 28 6.55 -5.21 -4.81
CA ASP A 28 6.68 -6.47 -5.54
C ASP A 28 5.30 -6.95 -6.00
N SER A 29 5.13 -7.04 -7.31
CA SER A 29 3.88 -7.48 -7.95
C SER A 29 3.66 -9.00 -7.89
N THR A 30 4.64 -9.77 -7.41
CA THR A 30 4.61 -11.24 -7.38
C THR A 30 4.35 -11.83 -6.00
N SER A 31 4.26 -10.98 -4.96
CA SER A 31 4.06 -11.42 -3.58
C SER A 31 2.81 -10.81 -2.96
N LEU A 32 2.11 -11.61 -2.16
CA LEU A 32 1.09 -11.12 -1.23
C LEU A 32 1.73 -10.74 0.10
N ILE A 33 1.19 -9.73 0.77
CA ILE A 33 1.48 -9.43 2.16
C ILE A 33 0.20 -9.38 2.96
N GLY A 34 0.23 -9.93 4.18
CA GLY A 34 -0.91 -9.89 5.08
C GLY A 34 -1.19 -8.45 5.55
N GLU A 35 -2.45 -8.07 5.59
CA GLU A 35 -2.88 -6.74 6.04
C GLU A 35 -2.39 -6.43 7.45
N PHE A 36 -2.57 -7.37 8.38
CA PHE A 36 -2.08 -7.23 9.75
C PHE A 36 -0.55 -7.08 9.83
N GLN A 37 0.20 -7.82 9.02
CA GLN A 37 1.67 -7.72 9.00
C GLN A 37 2.12 -6.35 8.48
N PHE A 38 1.44 -5.86 7.43
CA PHE A 38 1.71 -4.57 6.85
C PHE A 38 1.39 -3.42 7.83
N THR A 39 0.21 -3.46 8.48
CA THR A 39 -0.21 -2.42 9.42
C THR A 39 0.56 -2.48 10.74
N GLU A 40 0.97 -3.66 11.22
CA GLU A 40 1.82 -3.78 12.42
C GLU A 40 3.14 -3.00 12.24
N VAL A 41 3.79 -3.12 11.08
CA VAL A 41 5.05 -2.40 10.79
C VAL A 41 4.84 -0.89 10.86
N LEU A 42 3.77 -0.38 10.26
CA LEU A 42 3.49 1.05 10.27
C LEU A 42 3.10 1.53 11.67
N GLN A 43 2.27 0.76 12.39
CA GLN A 43 1.86 1.09 13.75
C GLN A 43 3.05 1.16 14.71
N GLN A 44 4.03 0.26 14.58
CA GLN A 44 5.25 0.31 15.37
C GLN A 44 6.11 1.54 15.04
N ALA A 45 6.20 1.92 13.75
CA ALA A 45 7.03 3.03 13.32
C ALA A 45 6.45 4.41 13.70
N TYR A 46 5.12 4.56 13.67
CA TYR A 46 4.48 5.86 13.87
C TYR A 46 3.58 5.94 15.12
N ASN A 47 3.48 4.85 15.89
CA ASN A 47 2.68 4.74 17.12
C ASN A 47 1.19 5.10 16.96
N HIS A 48 0.64 4.91 15.76
CA HIS A 48 -0.75 5.21 15.43
C HIS A 48 -1.29 4.22 14.40
N ARG A 49 -2.60 4.05 14.37
CA ARG A 49 -3.26 3.22 13.35
C ARG A 49 -3.51 4.02 12.07
N MET A 50 -3.05 3.48 10.94
CA MET A 50 -3.32 4.01 9.60
C MET A 50 -4.48 3.25 8.98
N ALA A 51 -5.20 3.91 8.08
CA ALA A 51 -6.14 3.23 7.21
C ALA A 51 -5.44 2.81 5.91
N LEU A 52 -5.85 1.67 5.37
CA LEU A 52 -5.40 1.19 4.07
C LEU A 52 -6.56 1.25 3.08
N ARG A 53 -6.24 1.63 1.86
CA ARG A 53 -7.14 1.52 0.72
C ARG A 53 -6.52 0.57 -0.29
N CYS A 54 -7.33 -0.34 -0.79
CA CYS A 54 -6.94 -1.25 -1.86
C CYS A 54 -7.83 -1.07 -3.09
N ARG A 55 -7.30 -1.51 -4.23
CA ARG A 55 -8.00 -1.57 -5.51
C ARG A 55 -7.75 -2.91 -6.17
N ARG A 56 -8.47 -3.20 -7.26
CA ARG A 56 -8.22 -4.40 -8.06
C ARG A 56 -6.76 -4.46 -8.54
N PHE A 57 -6.11 -5.61 -8.37
CA PHE A 57 -4.80 -5.87 -8.95
C PHE A 57 -4.95 -6.27 -10.41
N VAL A 58 -4.17 -5.63 -11.29
CA VAL A 58 -4.12 -5.93 -12.72
C VAL A 58 -2.73 -6.48 -13.00
N GLY A 59 -2.60 -7.80 -12.94
CA GLY A 59 -1.33 -8.50 -13.08
C GLY A 59 -1.52 -10.01 -12.96
N SER A 60 -0.43 -10.76 -13.12
CA SER A 60 -0.41 -12.20 -12.93
C SER A 60 -0.64 -12.59 -11.47
N LYS A 61 -1.24 -13.76 -11.23
CA LYS A 61 -1.43 -14.28 -9.87
C LYS A 61 -0.09 -14.29 -9.11
N PRO A 62 0.00 -13.70 -7.91
CA PRO A 62 1.18 -13.78 -7.06
C PRO A 62 1.56 -15.23 -6.79
N THR A 63 2.86 -15.50 -6.73
CA THR A 63 3.43 -16.84 -6.49
C THR A 63 4.10 -16.94 -5.13
N HIS A 64 4.22 -15.82 -4.41
CA HIS A 64 4.91 -15.72 -3.14
C HIS A 64 4.05 -15.03 -2.07
N ASN A 65 4.42 -15.21 -0.80
CA ASN A 65 3.97 -14.40 0.31
C ASN A 65 5.15 -13.79 1.07
N TYR A 66 4.92 -12.63 1.68
CA TYR A 66 5.77 -12.15 2.75
C TYR A 66 5.41 -12.85 4.05
N ILE A 67 6.43 -13.35 4.75
CA ILE A 67 6.28 -13.88 6.11
C ILE A 67 7.29 -13.21 7.03
N LYS A 68 6.91 -13.01 8.29
CA LYS A 68 7.80 -12.49 9.32
C LYS A 68 8.76 -13.60 9.77
N GLN A 69 10.06 -13.39 9.59
CA GLN A 69 11.13 -14.25 10.10
C GLN A 69 12.04 -13.43 11.01
N GLY A 70 11.87 -13.62 12.32
CA GLY A 70 12.54 -12.79 13.32
C GLY A 70 12.08 -11.33 13.22
N VAL A 71 13.02 -10.42 12.98
CA VAL A 71 12.79 -8.97 12.93
C VAL A 71 12.52 -8.43 11.52
N LYS A 72 12.51 -9.28 10.49
CA LYS A 72 12.27 -8.86 9.09
C LYS A 72 11.24 -9.74 8.41
N HIS A 73 10.70 -9.22 7.32
CA HIS A 73 9.86 -9.96 6.40
C HIS A 73 10.72 -10.51 5.27
N VAL A 74 10.48 -11.77 4.92
CA VAL A 74 11.10 -12.44 3.79
C VAL A 74 10.04 -13.03 2.88
N ARG A 75 10.40 -13.19 1.60
CA ARG A 75 9.52 -13.80 0.60
C ARG A 75 9.63 -15.32 0.68
N GLN A 76 8.51 -16.00 0.62
CA GLN A 76 8.44 -17.45 0.50
C GLN A 76 7.44 -17.85 -0.60
N PRO A 77 7.64 -19.01 -1.26
CA PRO A 77 6.67 -19.52 -2.21
C PRO A 77 5.32 -19.79 -1.54
N LEU A 78 4.23 -19.45 -2.22
CA LEU A 78 2.89 -19.87 -1.81
C LEU A 78 2.81 -21.39 -1.90
N LYS A 79 2.30 -22.03 -0.86
CA LYS A 79 1.86 -23.42 -0.95
C LYS A 79 0.60 -23.43 -1.79
N GLU A 80 0.55 -24.26 -2.84
CA GLU A 80 -0.59 -24.34 -3.75
C GLU A 80 -1.87 -24.65 -2.98
N GLU A 81 -2.73 -23.65 -2.79
CA GLU A 81 -4.04 -23.86 -2.19
C GLU A 81 -5.14 -23.22 -3.04
N SER A 82 -5.84 -24.11 -3.73
CA SER A 82 -7.11 -23.94 -4.42
C SER A 82 -7.13 -23.21 -5.77
N ASN A 83 -7.87 -23.80 -6.71
CA ASN A 83 -8.18 -23.31 -8.05
C ASN A 83 -9.26 -22.20 -8.05
N HIS A 84 -9.58 -21.60 -6.90
CA HIS A 84 -10.59 -20.54 -6.86
C HIS A 84 -9.98 -19.23 -7.39
N GLU A 85 -10.62 -18.66 -8.41
CA GLU A 85 -10.33 -17.32 -8.90
C GLU A 85 -10.80 -16.29 -7.87
N VAL A 86 -9.97 -16.02 -6.87
CA VAL A 86 -10.17 -14.90 -5.95
C VAL A 86 -9.68 -13.64 -6.64
N GLN A 87 -10.52 -12.60 -6.72
CA GLN A 87 -10.09 -11.30 -7.22
C GLN A 87 -9.05 -10.69 -6.26
N ILE A 88 -7.79 -10.70 -6.69
CA ILE A 88 -6.68 -10.16 -5.92
C ILE A 88 -6.74 -8.63 -5.91
N GLN A 89 -6.49 -8.05 -4.75
CA GLN A 89 -6.36 -6.61 -4.59
C GLN A 89 -4.90 -6.20 -4.40
N GLN A 90 -4.61 -4.95 -4.72
CA GLN A 90 -3.33 -4.30 -4.45
C GLN A 90 -3.53 -3.07 -3.58
N LEU A 91 -2.50 -2.73 -2.81
CA LEU A 91 -2.43 -1.49 -2.07
C LEU A 91 -2.55 -0.30 -3.03
N ASP A 92 -3.47 0.62 -2.73
CA ASP A 92 -3.67 1.86 -3.46
C ASP A 92 -3.20 3.06 -2.65
N ALA A 93 -3.48 3.08 -1.35
CA ALA A 93 -3.05 4.16 -0.46
C ALA A 93 -2.83 3.69 0.98
N VAL A 94 -1.82 4.28 1.63
CA VAL A 94 -1.68 4.35 3.08
C VAL A 94 -2.17 5.72 3.53
N ILE A 95 -3.16 5.74 4.42
CA ILE A 95 -3.85 6.96 4.82
C ILE A 95 -3.50 7.27 6.28
N PHE A 96 -2.88 8.43 6.47
CA PHE A 96 -2.60 8.99 7.80
C PHE A 96 -3.73 9.93 8.21
N CYS A 97 -4.14 9.86 9.47
CA CYS A 97 -5.11 10.78 10.05
C CYS A 97 -4.38 11.78 10.94
N LEU A 98 -4.71 13.06 10.75
CA LEU A 98 -4.08 14.17 11.45
C LEU A 98 -5.10 14.96 12.26
N THR A 99 -4.67 15.52 13.38
CA THR A 99 -5.40 16.57 14.10
C THR A 99 -5.33 17.89 13.32
N PRO A 100 -6.16 18.90 13.66
CA PRO A 100 -6.03 20.24 13.08
C PRO A 100 -4.64 20.87 13.30
N GLN A 101 -3.90 20.43 14.32
CA GLN A 101 -2.53 20.84 14.62
C GLN A 101 -1.47 20.00 13.86
N LEU A 102 -1.90 19.19 12.89
CA LEU A 102 -1.04 18.34 12.05
C LEU A 102 -0.24 17.29 12.83
N GLN A 103 -0.78 16.83 13.96
CA GLN A 103 -0.23 15.70 14.72
C GLN A 103 -0.92 14.41 14.30
N LEU A 104 -0.18 13.31 14.29
CA LEU A 104 -0.78 12.00 14.03
C LEU A 104 -1.83 11.65 15.08
N ARG A 105 -2.86 10.97 14.61
CA ARG A 105 -3.88 10.33 15.41
C ARG A 105 -4.29 9.02 14.74
N ASP A 106 -4.90 8.15 15.52
CA ASP A 106 -5.50 6.95 14.97
C ASP A 106 -6.58 7.28 13.92
N CYS A 107 -6.53 6.57 12.80
CA CYS A 107 -7.62 6.57 11.84
C CYS A 107 -8.84 5.79 12.38
N PRO A 108 -10.06 6.22 12.01
CA PRO A 108 -11.28 5.45 12.27
C PRO A 108 -11.24 4.05 11.63
N TYR A 109 -11.89 3.06 12.25
CA TYR A 109 -11.91 1.67 11.77
C TYR A 109 -12.75 1.45 10.51
N ASP A 110 -13.72 2.33 10.26
CA ASP A 110 -14.76 2.24 9.24
C ASP A 110 -14.44 3.06 7.97
N TYR A 111 -13.15 3.35 7.74
CA TYR A 111 -12.73 4.20 6.64
C TYR A 111 -12.95 3.51 5.27
N GLY A 112 -14.14 3.67 4.71
CA GLY A 112 -14.51 3.31 3.33
C GLY A 112 -14.65 1.82 3.05
N GLU A 113 -15.84 1.26 3.30
CA GLU A 113 -16.13 -0.17 3.07
C GLU A 113 -15.85 -0.65 1.64
N LYS A 114 -16.09 0.18 0.63
CA LYS A 114 -15.97 -0.22 -0.78
C LYS A 114 -14.54 -0.53 -1.25
N ASN A 115 -13.52 -0.08 -0.53
CA ASN A 115 -12.10 -0.23 -0.93
C ASN A 115 -11.23 -0.72 0.22
N ARG A 116 -11.82 -1.44 1.18
CA ARG A 116 -11.09 -2.02 2.30
C ARG A 116 -10.14 -3.10 1.78
N CYS A 117 -8.91 -3.07 2.26
CA CYS A 117 -7.94 -4.11 1.95
C CYS A 117 -8.39 -5.47 2.52
N PRO A 118 -8.32 -6.56 1.72
CA PRO A 118 -8.53 -7.92 2.21
C PRO A 118 -7.39 -8.34 3.15
N SER A 119 -7.51 -9.53 3.75
CA SER A 119 -6.50 -10.08 4.67
C SER A 119 -5.10 -10.20 4.07
N GLY A 120 -4.98 -10.29 2.74
CA GLY A 120 -3.72 -10.19 2.03
C GLY A 120 -3.88 -9.51 0.67
N PHE A 121 -2.92 -8.65 0.32
CA PHE A 121 -2.93 -7.86 -0.91
C PHE A 121 -1.53 -7.76 -1.52
N VAL A 122 -1.46 -7.29 -2.76
CA VAL A 122 -0.19 -7.02 -3.45
C VAL A 122 0.28 -5.60 -3.16
N PHE A 123 1.52 -5.42 -2.71
CA PHE A 123 2.16 -4.11 -2.69
C PHE A 123 2.94 -3.94 -3.99
N ALA A 124 2.28 -3.54 -5.07
CA ALA A 124 2.85 -3.61 -6.41
C ALA A 124 3.97 -2.59 -6.65
N GLN A 125 4.91 -2.94 -7.54
CA GLN A 125 5.85 -1.96 -8.10
C GLN A 125 5.10 -0.94 -8.96
N PHE A 126 5.52 0.32 -8.90
CA PHE A 126 5.00 1.34 -9.80
C PHE A 126 5.54 1.09 -11.21
N ASN A 127 4.69 0.58 -12.10
CA ASN A 127 5.02 0.44 -13.51
C ASN A 127 4.57 1.71 -14.26
N HIS A 128 5.53 2.45 -14.81
CA HIS A 128 5.27 3.61 -15.68
C HIS A 128 4.51 3.26 -16.97
N SER A 129 4.35 1.98 -17.31
CA SER A 129 3.81 1.52 -18.59
C SER A 129 2.28 1.63 -18.74
N SER A 130 1.56 2.14 -17.73
CA SER A 130 0.10 2.30 -17.80
C SER A 130 -0.38 3.73 -18.09
N ASP A 131 0.52 4.71 -18.17
CA ASP A 131 0.20 6.10 -18.56
C ASP A 131 0.52 6.37 -20.04
N SER A 132 0.25 5.41 -20.92
CA SER A 132 0.25 5.63 -22.37
C SER A 132 -1.18 5.80 -22.87
N ASN A 133 -1.97 6.67 -22.24
CA ASN A 133 -3.21 7.16 -22.83
C ASN A 133 -2.88 8.39 -23.67
N GLU A 134 -2.76 8.13 -24.97
CA GLU A 134 -3.16 9.00 -26.09
C GLU A 134 -3.42 10.47 -25.70
N ILE A 135 -2.48 11.34 -26.06
CA ILE A 135 -2.80 12.74 -26.33
C ILE A 135 -3.82 12.69 -27.49
N PRO A 136 -5.06 13.17 -27.34
CA PRO A 136 -5.91 13.37 -28.49
C PRO A 136 -5.22 14.44 -29.34
N ASN A 137 -4.83 14.07 -30.56
CA ASN A 137 -4.55 15.06 -31.60
C ASN A 137 -5.80 15.93 -31.75
N SER A 138 -5.84 17.07 -31.07
CA SER A 138 -6.69 18.16 -31.47
C SER A 138 -6.07 18.72 -32.73
N GLY A 139 -6.67 18.37 -33.87
CA GLY A 139 -6.53 19.17 -35.07
C GLY A 139 -6.97 20.62 -34.82
N ASP A 140 -6.55 21.45 -35.77
CA ASP A 140 -6.94 22.84 -36.02
C ASP A 140 -6.32 23.92 -35.13
N CYS A 141 -5.21 24.48 -35.64
CA CYS A 141 -4.99 25.93 -35.80
C CYS A 141 -4.25 26.16 -37.12
#